data_AF-A0ABD0RVV3-F1
#
_entry.id   AF-A0ABD0RVV3-F1
#
_cell.length_a   1.000
_cell.length_b   1.000
_cell.length_c   1.000
_cell.angle_alpha   90.00
_cell.angle_beta   90.00
_cell.angle_gamma   90.00
#
_symmetry.space_group_name_H-M   'P 1'
#
loop_
_entity.id
_entity.type
_entity.pdbx_description
1 polymer ?
#
loop_
_entity_poly.entity_id
_entity_poly.type
_entity_poly.pdbx_seq_one_letter_code
_entity_poly.pdbx_strand_id
1 'polypeptide(L)' 'MISISSSGEIVEGDSVTLICSSDSNPPAEISWFKGGTFVGSGRIYSISKISSDHSGEYKCKSINEHGEKDSDAVILNI' A
#
# COMPACT_ATOMS: atom_id res chain seq x y z
N MET A 1 -10.00 -1.37 -0.98
CA MET A 1 -9.57 -0.15 -1.69
C MET A 1 -8.24 0.33 -1.11
N ILE A 2 -7.45 1.00 -1.93
CA ILE A 2 -6.14 1.56 -1.57
C ILE A 2 -6.21 3.09 -1.67
N SER A 3 -5.60 3.80 -0.73
CA SER A 3 -5.50 5.26 -0.74
C SER A 3 -4.08 5.72 -0.37
N ILE A 4 -3.63 6.78 -1.05
CA ILE A 4 -2.34 7.43 -0.78
C ILE A 4 -2.63 8.71 0.00
N SER A 5 -1.93 8.87 1.12
CA SER A 5 -1.97 10.06 1.97
C SER A 5 -0.59 10.71 1.96
N SER A 6 -0.49 11.89 1.34
CA SER A 6 0.66 12.80 1.35
C SER A 6 0.18 14.22 1.65
N SER A 7 1.09 15.11 2.08
CA SER A 7 0.79 16.52 2.35
C SER A 7 0.73 17.40 1.09
N GLY A 8 0.94 16.84 -0.10
CA GLY A 8 1.00 17.56 -1.37
C GLY A 8 1.65 16.73 -2.47
N GLU A 9 2.31 17.42 -3.40
CA GLU A 9 3.20 16.81 -4.38
C GLU A 9 4.32 16.05 -3.66
N ILE A 10 4.54 14.80 -4.06
CA ILE A 10 5.46 13.91 -3.36
C ILE A 10 6.87 14.24 -3.85
N VAL A 11 7.72 14.76 -2.98
CA VAL A 11 9.12 15.05 -3.29
C VAL A 11 10.08 14.12 -2.54
N GLU A 12 11.29 13.98 -3.05
CA GLU A 12 12.31 13.17 -2.38
C GLU A 12 12.58 13.68 -0.95
N GLY A 13 12.60 12.76 0.01
CA GLY A 13 12.76 13.06 1.44
C GLY A 13 11.44 13.13 2.21
N ASP A 14 10.28 13.20 1.54
CA ASP A 14 8.97 13.24 2.20
C ASP A 14 8.57 11.91 2.84
N SER A 15 7.44 11.94 3.55
CA SER A 15 6.81 10.75 4.10
C SER A 15 5.45 10.51 3.44
N VAL A 16 5.29 9.33 2.86
CA VAL A 16 4.04 8.92 2.21
C VAL A 16 3.44 7.77 2.99
N THR A 17 2.12 7.81 3.17
CA THR A 17 1.38 6.74 3.82
C THR A 17 0.37 6.14 2.87
N LEU A 18 0.49 4.84 2.64
CA LEU A 18 -0.45 4.03 1.88
C LEU A 18 -1.40 3.32 2.86
N ILE A 19 -2.69 3.39 2.59
CA ILE A 19 -3.73 2.81 3.46
C ILE A 19 -4.56 1.83 2.62
N CYS A 20 -4.73 0.62 3.14
CA CYS A 20 -5.56 -0.40 2.54
C CYS A 20 -6.79 -0.64 3.42
N SER A 21 -7.97 -0.40 2.87
CA SER A 21 -9.25 -0.64 3.53
C SER A 21 -9.93 -1.86 2.91
N SER A 22 -10.29 -2.83 3.74
CA SER A 22 -11.02 -4.05 3.35
C SER A 22 -12.16 -4.30 4.32
N ASP A 23 -13.39 -4.39 3.79
CA ASP A 23 -14.62 -4.64 4.54
C ASP A 23 -14.83 -6.14 4.81
N SER A 24 -13.75 -6.85 5.10
CA SER A 24 -13.79 -8.28 5.39
C SER A 24 -14.27 -8.53 6.82
N ASN A 25 -15.20 -9.47 6.97
CA ASN A 25 -15.63 -9.99 8.26
C ASN A 25 -15.56 -11.53 8.22
N PRO A 26 -14.65 -12.20 8.97
CA PRO A 26 -13.73 -11.64 9.96
C PRO A 26 -12.63 -10.72 9.39
N PRO A 27 -11.85 -10.02 10.22
CA PRO A 27 -10.81 -9.11 9.75
C PRO A 27 -9.80 -9.81 8.84
N ALA A 28 -9.56 -9.23 7.66
CA ALA A 28 -8.52 -9.73 6.76
C ALA A 28 -7.12 -9.26 7.17
N GLU A 29 -6.16 -10.16 7.06
CA GLU A 29 -4.73 -9.87 7.08
C GLU A 29 -4.33 -9.14 5.81
N ILE A 30 -3.64 -8.01 5.94
CA ILE A 30 -3.26 -7.18 4.81
C ILE A 30 -1.76 -7.27 4.55
N SER A 31 -1.39 -7.47 3.29
CA SER A 31 -0.01 -7.51 2.82
C SER A 31 0.17 -6.53 1.66
N TRP A 32 1.31 -5.85 1.61
CA TRP A 32 1.67 -4.86 0.61
C TRP A 32 2.67 -5.43 -0.38
N PHE A 33 2.43 -5.15 -1.66
CA PHE A 33 3.27 -5.58 -2.76
C PHE A 33 3.65 -4.39 -3.63
N LYS A 34 4.93 -4.28 -3.97
CA LYS A 34 5.47 -3.33 -4.93
C LYS A 34 5.99 -4.08 -6.16
N GLY A 35 5.37 -3.89 -7.32
CA GLY A 35 5.77 -4.57 -8.56
C GLY A 35 5.83 -6.10 -8.43
N GLY A 36 4.96 -6.68 -7.59
CA GLY A 36 4.96 -8.11 -7.26
C GLY A 36 5.85 -8.55 -6.10
N THR A 37 6.69 -7.66 -5.56
CA THR A 37 7.56 -7.95 -4.40
C THR A 37 6.85 -7.59 -3.10
N PHE A 38 6.84 -8.48 -2.12
CA PHE A 38 6.32 -8.18 -0.77
C PHE A 38 7.17 -7.11 -0.08
N VAL A 39 6.53 -6.04 0.40
CA VAL A 39 7.21 -4.91 1.05
C VAL A 39 6.79 -4.67 2.51
N GLY A 40 5.70 -5.29 2.95
CA GLY A 40 5.24 -5.14 4.33
C GLY A 40 3.84 -5.70 4.57
N SER A 41 3.43 -5.74 5.84
CA SER A 41 2.10 -6.17 6.26
C SER A 41 1.43 -5.12 7.14
N GLY A 42 0.11 -5.19 7.24
CA GLY A 42 -0.72 -4.26 8.01
C GLY A 42 -1.57 -3.36 7.13
N ARG A 43 -2.57 -2.71 7.75
CA ARG A 43 -3.52 -1.81 7.05
C ARG A 43 -2.87 -0.52 6.57
N ILE A 44 -1.76 -0.11 7.19
CA ILE A 44 -1.06 1.15 6.94
C ILE A 44 0.38 0.82 6.61
N TYR A 45 0.87 1.32 5.48
CA TYR A 45 2.26 1.21 5.06
C TYR A 45 2.84 2.60 4.88
N SER A 46 3.76 2.97 5.77
CA SER A 46 4.39 4.29 5.78
C SER A 46 5.82 4.19 5.26
N ILE A 47 6.13 5.00 4.26
CA ILE A 47 7.47 5.16 3.68
C ILE A 47 7.99 6.51 4.15
N SER A 48 9.05 6.48 4.95
CA SER A 48 9.77 7.68 5.38
C SER A 48 10.96 7.95 4.47
N LYS A 49 11.26 9.22 4.17
CA LYS A 49 12.36 9.61 3.27
C LYS A 49 12.24 8.93 1.92
N ILE A 50 11.10 9.15 1.29
CA ILE A 50 10.79 8.58 -0.01
C ILE A 50 11.81 9.06 -1.06
N SER A 51 12.08 8.24 -2.08
CA SER A 51 13.05 8.51 -3.15
C SER A 51 12.53 7.92 -4.46
N SER A 52 13.18 8.25 -5.57
CA SER A 52 12.91 7.63 -6.88
C SER A 52 12.92 6.09 -6.87
N ASP A 53 13.71 5.45 -5.99
CA ASP A 53 13.69 3.99 -5.80
C ASP A 53 12.37 3.46 -5.24
N HIS A 54 11.57 4.30 -4.60
CA HIS A 54 10.26 3.97 -4.06
C HIS A 54 9.14 4.08 -5.11
N SER A 55 9.37 4.76 -6.23
CA SER A 55 8.40 4.82 -7.33
C SER A 55 8.05 3.43 -7.87
N GLY A 56 6.78 3.23 -8.23
CA GLY A 56 6.29 1.98 -8.79
C GLY A 56 4.83 1.67 -8.50
N GLU A 57 4.38 0.51 -8.96
CA GLU A 57 3.02 0.02 -8.73
C GLU A 57 2.90 -0.64 -7.35
N TYR A 58 1.99 -0.14 -6.52
CA TYR A 58 1.64 -0.69 -5.21
C TYR A 58 0.26 -1.35 -5.26
N LYS A 59 0.17 -2.52 -4.63
CA LYS A 59 -1.07 -3.29 -4.43
C LYS A 59 -1.11 -3.77 -2.99
N CYS A 60 -2.30 -3.82 -2.40
CA CYS A 60 -2.50 -4.56 -1.16
C CYS A 60 -3.32 -5.83 -1.43
N LYS A 61 -2.91 -6.93 -0.81
CA LYS A 61 -3.64 -8.18 -0.76
C LYS A 61 -4.27 -8.33 0.60
N SER A 62 -5.57 -8.61 0.63
CA SER A 62 -6.32 -8.92 1.85
C SER A 62 -6.66 -10.40 1.88
N ILE A 63 -6.31 -11.09 2.97
CA ILE A 63 -6.51 -12.53 3.13
C ILE A 63 -7.33 -12.77 4.39
N ASN A 64 -8.41 -13.55 4.26
CA ASN A 64 -9.27 -13.94 5.37
C ASN A 64 -9.62 -15.43 5.25
N GLU A 65 -10.33 -15.99 6.22
CA GLU A 65 -10.80 -17.39 6.21
C GLU A 65 -11.64 -17.74 4.97
N HIS A 66 -12.29 -16.74 4.37
CA HIS A 66 -13.12 -16.91 3.17
C HIS A 66 -12.32 -16.88 1.86
N GLY A 67 -11.03 -16.51 1.90
CA GLY A 67 -10.16 -16.42 0.75
C GLY A 67 -9.32 -15.15 0.69
N GLU A 68 -8.69 -14.92 -0.46
CA GLU A 68 -7.85 -13.75 -0.72
C GLU A 68 -8.44 -12.84 -1.79
N LYS A 69 -8.18 -11.54 -1.64
CA LYS A 69 -8.60 -10.50 -2.59
C LYS A 69 -7.52 -9.42 -2.70
N ASP A 70 -7.12 -9.15 -3.93
CA ASP A 70 -6.23 -8.04 -4.25
C ASP A 70 -7.02 -6.72 -4.41
N SER A 71 -6.39 -5.61 -4.04
CA SER A 71 -6.88 -4.27 -4.32
C SER A 71 -6.56 -3.83 -5.75
N ASP A 72 -7.15 -2.71 -6.14
CA ASP A 72 -6.67 -1.94 -7.27
C ASP A 72 -5.19 -1.56 -7.09
N ALA A 73 -4.53 -1.37 -8.23
CA ALA A 73 -3.16 -0.90 -8.30
C ALA A 73 -3.11 0.62 -8.21
N VAL A 74 -2.16 1.15 -7.45
CA VAL A 74 -1.83 2.58 -7.51
C VAL A 74 -0.38 2.76 -7.91
N ILE A 75 -0.13 3.72 -8.79
CA ILE A 75 1.23 4.08 -9.17
C ILE A 75 1.67 5.21 -8.25
N LEU A 76 2.72 4.94 -7.47
CA LEU A 76 3.41 5.95 -6.69
C LEU A 76 4.51 6.54 -7.58
N ASN A 77 4.40 7.83 -7.88
CA ASN A 77 5.38 8.56 -8.65
C ASN A 77 5.99 9.67 -7.79
N ILE A 78 7.31 9.81 -7.94
CA ILE A 78 8.15 10.89 -7.43
C ILE A 78 8.83 11.56 -8.61
#